data_AF-A0A953AGT0-F1
#
_entry.id   AF-A0A953AGT0-F1
#
_cell.length_a   1.000
_cell.length_b   1.000
_cell.length_c   1.000
_cell.angle_alpha   90.00
_cell.angle_beta   90.00
_cell.angle_gamma   90.00
#
_symmetry.space_group_name_H-M   'P 1'
#
loop_
_entity.id
_entity.type
_entity.pdbx_description
1 polymer ?
#
loop_
_entity_poly.entity_id
_entity_poly.type
_entity_poly.pdbx_seq_one_letter_code
_entity_poly.pdbx_strand_id
1 'polypeptide(L)'
;AVSVIMLLDFVVVSIWGLVPNMTGATLFGYLGTIGVFLILVAYLLTNVGAIWFFFLRRRLWSWQWLIPLLAIVFLGYTLYSNIYPIPAPPYNIFPYVALAWLLLGLLCIIASPSLAQRIGLHLEESEGLQAGSTEVVTDAPAIRQPD
;
A
#
# COMPACT_ATOMS: atom_id res chain seq x y z
N ALA A 1 13.80 4.31 18.00
CA ALA A 1 13.42 3.68 16.72
C ALA A 1 14.00 4.45 15.53
N VAL A 2 13.59 5.71 15.32
CA VAL A 2 14.05 6.52 14.17
C VAL A 2 15.57 6.63 14.07
N SER A 3 16.27 6.90 15.17
CA SER A 3 17.75 7.01 15.17
C SER A 3 18.45 5.71 14.74
N VAL A 4 17.88 4.54 15.08
CA VAL A 4 18.43 3.24 14.70
C VAL A 4 18.26 3.00 13.20
N ILE A 5 17.09 3.35 12.67
CA ILE A 5 16.79 3.25 11.23
C ILE A 5 17.74 4.15 10.45
N MET A 6 17.91 5.41 10.87
CA MET A 6 18.82 6.36 10.22
C MET A 6 20.28 5.88 10.23
N LEU A 7 20.72 5.26 11.33
CA LEU A 7 22.09 4.76 11.45
C LEU A 7 22.31 3.55 10.52
N LEU A 8 21.31 2.66 10.43
CA LEU A 8 21.31 1.54 9.50
C LEU A 8 21.36 2.03 8.04
N ASP A 9 20.50 2.96 7.67
CA ASP A 9 20.46 3.53 6.32
C ASP A 9 21.80 4.19 5.96
N PHE A 10 22.38 4.95 6.90
CA PHE A 10 23.68 5.58 6.72
C PHE A 10 24.80 4.56 6.47
N VAL A 11 24.82 3.46 7.23
CA VAL A 11 25.81 2.38 7.04
C VAL A 11 25.63 1.72 5.68
N VAL A 12 24.40 1.40 5.29
CA VAL A 12 24.11 0.78 3.98
C VAL A 12 24.56 1.70 2.85
N VAL A 13 24.21 2.99 2.88
CA VAL A 13 24.64 3.97 1.86
C VAL A 13 26.15 4.12 1.82
N SER A 14 26.81 4.15 2.99
CA SER A 14 28.28 4.27 3.08
C SER A 14 28.99 3.07 2.46
N ILE A 15 28.47 1.86 2.67
CA ILE A 15 29.02 0.63 2.07
C ILE A 15 28.91 0.69 0.53
N TRP A 16 27.76 1.11 0.01
CA TRP A 16 27.57 1.26 -1.44
C TRP A 16 28.43 2.38 -2.03
N GLY A 17 28.76 3.42 -1.26
CA GLY A 17 29.69 4.48 -1.66
C GLY A 17 31.14 4.04 -1.82
N LEU A 18 31.52 2.85 -1.33
CA LEU A 18 32.85 2.27 -1.54
C LEU A 18 33.02 1.61 -2.92
N VAL A 19 31.92 1.40 -3.66
CA VAL A 19 31.95 0.78 -4.99
C VAL A 19 32.42 1.80 -6.03
N PRO A 20 33.46 1.50 -6.84
CA PRO A 20 33.96 2.42 -7.85
C PRO A 20 32.87 2.75 -8.89
N ASN A 21 32.75 4.04 -9.23
CA ASN A 21 31.73 4.62 -10.13
C ASN A 21 30.28 4.66 -9.58
N MET A 22 30.05 4.34 -8.31
CA MET A 22 28.73 4.45 -7.68
C MET A 22 28.52 5.86 -7.10
N THR A 23 27.58 6.63 -7.66
CA THR A 23 27.18 7.92 -7.07
C THR A 23 25.95 7.75 -6.18
N GLY A 24 25.78 8.65 -5.21
CA GLY A 24 24.56 8.68 -4.37
C GLY A 24 23.28 8.84 -5.20
N ALA A 25 23.33 9.61 -6.30
CA ALA A 25 22.21 9.76 -7.22
C ALA A 25 21.87 8.45 -7.94
N THR A 26 22.87 7.66 -8.31
CA THR A 26 22.68 6.34 -8.92
C THR A 26 22.02 5.36 -7.96
N LEU A 27 22.52 5.29 -6.71
CA LEU A 27 21.95 4.43 -5.67
C LEU A 27 20.50 4.84 -5.34
N PHE A 28 20.25 6.13 -5.18
CA PHE A 28 18.91 6.66 -5.00
C PHE A 28 18.00 6.31 -6.19
N GLY A 29 18.52 6.40 -7.42
CA GLY A 29 17.80 5.97 -8.62
C GLY A 29 17.41 4.49 -8.58
N TYR A 30 18.33 3.61 -8.16
CA TYR A 30 18.04 2.17 -8.03
C TYR A 30 16.94 1.89 -7.00
N LEU A 31 17.07 2.46 -5.80
CA LEU A 31 16.08 2.31 -4.74
C LEU A 31 14.73 2.94 -5.15
N GLY A 32 14.76 4.07 -5.83
CA GLY A 32 13.59 4.75 -6.37
C GLY A 32 12.84 3.88 -7.37
N THR A 33 13.54 3.24 -8.30
CA THR A 33 12.91 2.31 -9.27
C THR A 33 12.24 1.13 -8.57
N ILE A 34 12.92 0.50 -7.59
CA ILE A 34 12.32 -0.59 -6.80
C ILE A 34 11.09 -0.08 -6.04
N GLY A 35 11.18 1.09 -5.40
CA GLY A 35 10.08 1.73 -4.68
C GLY A 35 8.86 2.00 -5.57
N VAL A 36 9.07 2.44 -6.81
CA VAL A 36 7.99 2.63 -7.79
C VAL A 36 7.31 1.31 -8.12
N PHE A 37 8.05 0.20 -8.30
CA PHE A 37 7.43 -1.11 -8.49
C PHE A 37 6.56 -1.52 -7.29
N LEU A 38 7.07 -1.34 -6.07
CA LEU A 38 6.33 -1.66 -4.85
C LEU A 38 5.03 -0.84 -4.72
N ILE A 39 5.10 0.47 -4.94
CA ILE A 39 3.91 1.34 -4.80
C ILE A 39 2.90 1.10 -5.93
N LEU A 40 3.35 0.84 -7.16
CA LEU A 40 2.45 0.49 -8.27
C LEU A 40 1.65 -0.77 -7.97
N VAL A 41 2.31 -1.81 -7.45
CA VAL A 41 1.62 -3.04 -7.06
C VAL A 41 0.69 -2.78 -5.88
N ALA A 42 1.13 -2.05 -4.85
CA ALA A 42 0.28 -1.71 -3.72
C ALA A 42 -0.99 -0.96 -4.17
N TYR A 43 -0.86 0.01 -5.07
CA TYR A 43 -2.00 0.76 -5.60
C TYR A 43 -2.93 -0.09 -6.47
N LEU A 44 -2.39 -1.01 -7.27
CA LEU A 44 -3.21 -1.98 -8.00
C LEU A 44 -4.04 -2.82 -7.02
N LEU A 45 -3.41 -3.36 -5.98
CA LEU A 45 -4.10 -4.14 -4.95
C LEU A 45 -5.16 -3.32 -4.22
N THR A 46 -4.86 -2.06 -3.88
CA THR A 46 -5.83 -1.16 -3.24
C THR A 46 -7.05 -0.92 -4.12
N ASN A 47 -6.86 -0.66 -5.42
CA ASN A 47 -7.99 -0.45 -6.34
C ASN A 47 -8.80 -1.75 -6.54
N VAL A 48 -8.15 -2.90 -6.62
CA VAL A 48 -8.83 -4.20 -6.67
C VAL A 48 -9.64 -4.44 -5.39
N GLY A 49 -9.08 -4.15 -4.22
CA GLY A 49 -9.76 -4.23 -2.94
C GLY A 49 -10.97 -3.30 -2.86
N ALA A 50 -10.85 -2.08 -3.38
CA ALA A 50 -11.96 -1.12 -3.46
C ALA A 50 -13.09 -1.64 -4.36
N ILE A 51 -12.77 -2.17 -5.54
CA ILE A 51 -13.76 -2.78 -6.45
C ILE A 51 -14.45 -3.96 -5.75
N TRP A 52 -13.69 -4.84 -5.11
CA TRP A 52 -14.25 -5.99 -4.38
C TRP A 52 -15.18 -5.55 -3.24
N PHE A 53 -14.80 -4.52 -2.47
CA PHE A 53 -15.63 -3.93 -1.42
C PHE A 53 -16.94 -3.34 -1.97
N PHE A 54 -16.90 -2.65 -3.12
CA PHE A 54 -18.09 -2.14 -3.78
C PHE A 54 -19.04 -3.26 -4.23
N PHE A 55 -18.51 -4.34 -4.80
CA PHE A 55 -19.30 -5.52 -5.17
C PHE A 55 -19.95 -6.18 -3.95
N LEU A 56 -19.23 -6.27 -2.83
CA LEU A 56 -19.73 -6.95 -1.63
C LEU A 56 -20.79 -6.14 -0.87
N ARG A 57 -20.64 -4.82 -0.78
CA ARG A 57 -21.56 -3.97 -0.01
C ARG A 57 -22.75 -3.40 -0.79
N ARG A 58 -22.83 -3.57 -2.12
CA ARG A 58 -23.97 -3.16 -2.99
C ARG A 58 -24.56 -1.75 -2.72
N ARG A 59 -23.81 -0.81 -2.14
CA ARG A 59 -24.37 0.42 -1.55
C ARG A 59 -23.87 1.72 -2.15
N LEU A 60 -23.39 1.78 -3.39
CA LEU A 60 -23.12 3.08 -4.05
C LEU A 60 -23.36 3.08 -5.57
N TRP A 61 -23.56 4.30 -6.07
CA TRP A 61 -24.00 4.73 -7.40
C TRP A 61 -23.19 4.08 -8.53
N SER A 62 -23.88 3.50 -9.52
CA SER A 62 -23.33 2.64 -10.60
C SER A 62 -22.23 3.24 -11.50
N TRP A 63 -21.74 4.46 -11.28
CA TRP A 63 -20.65 5.07 -12.04
C TRP A 63 -19.32 5.13 -11.28
N GLN A 64 -19.33 5.01 -9.95
CA GLN A 64 -18.12 5.23 -9.13
C GLN A 64 -17.06 4.12 -9.27
N TRP A 65 -17.44 2.93 -9.74
CA TRP A 65 -16.50 1.83 -10.02
C TRP A 65 -15.63 2.06 -11.26
N LEU A 66 -16.01 2.99 -12.15
CA LEU A 66 -15.19 3.32 -13.33
C LEU A 66 -13.89 4.02 -12.95
N ILE A 67 -13.88 4.80 -11.86
CA ILE A 67 -12.69 5.50 -11.38
C ILE A 67 -11.57 4.52 -10.98
N PRO A 68 -11.79 3.57 -10.05
CA PRO A 68 -10.76 2.60 -9.69
C PRO A 68 -10.43 1.65 -10.85
N LEU A 69 -11.39 1.34 -11.73
CA LEU A 69 -11.11 0.56 -12.93
C LEU A 69 -10.13 1.28 -13.86
N LEU A 70 -10.37 2.56 -14.14
CA LEU A 70 -9.52 3.37 -14.99
C LEU A 70 -8.12 3.52 -14.35
N ALA A 71 -8.05 3.68 -13.03
CA ALA A 71 -6.80 3.66 -12.29
C ALA A 71 -6.04 2.34 -12.51
N ILE A 72 -6.69 1.18 -12.39
CA ILE A 72 -6.06 -0.12 -12.67
C ILE A 72 -5.48 -0.19 -14.08
N VAL A 73 -6.22 0.30 -15.09
CA VAL A 73 -5.75 0.32 -16.48
C VAL A 73 -4.49 1.18 -16.63
N PHE A 74 -4.49 2.40 -16.09
CA PHE A 74 -3.33 3.29 -16.16
C PHE A 74 -2.13 2.75 -15.39
N LEU A 75 -2.35 2.20 -14.20
CA LEU A 75 -1.28 1.61 -13.39
C LEU A 75 -0.72 0.36 -14.04
N GLY A 76 -1.57 -0.49 -14.63
CA GLY A 76 -1.16 -1.67 -15.39
C GLY A 76 -0.29 -1.28 -16.58
N TYR A 77 -0.69 -0.23 -17.32
CA TYR A 77 0.13 0.32 -18.41
C TYR A 77 1.46 0.89 -17.91
N THR A 78 1.44 1.62 -16.79
CA THR A 78 2.66 2.20 -16.20
C THR A 78 3.63 1.09 -15.77
N LEU A 79 3.11 0.04 -15.13
CA LEU A 79 3.89 -1.12 -14.72
C LEU A 79 4.49 -1.84 -15.94
N TYR A 80 3.69 -2.03 -16.99
CA TYR A 80 4.16 -2.62 -18.25
C TYR A 80 5.28 -1.77 -18.88
N SER A 81 5.10 -0.46 -18.97
CA SER A 81 6.09 0.47 -19.55
C SER A 81 7.39 0.54 -18.75
N ASN A 82 7.34 0.28 -17.43
CA ASN A 82 8.54 0.20 -16.59
C ASN A 82 9.34 -1.09 -16.79
N ILE A 83 8.70 -2.16 -17.29
CA ILE A 83 9.34 -3.47 -17.54
C ILE A 83 9.75 -3.61 -19.01
N TYR A 84 8.96 -3.03 -19.93
CA TYR A 84 9.15 -3.16 -21.36
C TYR A 84 9.36 -1.79 -22.03
N PRO A 85 10.44 -1.60 -22.83
CA PRO A 85 11.46 -2.58 -23.22
C PRO A 85 12.35 -3.00 -22.05
N ILE A 86 12.79 -4.28 -22.04
CA ILE A 86 13.60 -4.84 -20.95
C ILE A 86 14.87 -3.99 -20.81
N PRO A 87 15.03 -3.28 -19.67
CA PRO A 87 16.13 -2.35 -19.51
C PRO A 87 17.46 -3.11 -19.37
N ALA A 88 18.55 -2.44 -19.72
CA ALA A 88 19.89 -3.03 -19.60
C ALA A 88 20.21 -3.38 -18.12
N PRO A 89 21.06 -4.40 -17.87
CA PRO A 89 21.54 -4.70 -16.53
C PRO A 89 22.15 -3.44 -15.88
N PRO A 90 21.86 -3.14 -14.58
CA PRO A 90 21.20 -4.00 -13.58
C PRO A 90 19.68 -3.80 -13.43
N TYR A 91 19.03 -2.96 -14.23
CA TYR A 91 17.60 -2.63 -14.02
C TYR A 91 16.66 -3.80 -14.31
N ASN A 92 17.11 -4.77 -15.12
CA ASN A 92 16.37 -6.00 -15.43
C ASN A 92 16.05 -6.86 -14.20
N ILE A 93 16.84 -6.78 -13.12
CA ILE A 93 16.60 -7.56 -11.89
C ILE A 93 15.65 -6.86 -10.92
N PHE A 94 15.46 -5.55 -11.03
CA PHE A 94 14.68 -4.77 -10.06
C PHE A 94 13.22 -5.19 -9.92
N PRO A 95 12.49 -5.55 -11.00
CA PRO A 95 11.13 -6.09 -10.87
C PRO A 95 11.08 -7.35 -9.99
N TYR A 96 12.08 -8.21 -10.09
CA TYR A 96 12.16 -9.44 -9.29
C TYR A 96 12.51 -9.16 -7.83
N VAL A 97 13.37 -8.17 -7.57
CA VAL A 97 13.67 -7.72 -6.21
C VAL A 97 12.42 -7.15 -5.54
N ALA A 98 11.66 -6.31 -6.26
CA ALA A 98 10.39 -5.79 -5.77
C ALA A 98 9.39 -6.92 -5.50
N LEU A 99 9.27 -7.88 -6.43
CA LEU A 99 8.40 -9.04 -6.26
C LEU A 99 8.79 -9.89 -5.04
N ALA A 100 10.08 -10.15 -4.83
CA ALA A 100 10.56 -10.87 -3.66
C ALA A 100 10.17 -10.17 -2.36
N TRP A 101 10.32 -8.84 -2.29
CA TRP A 101 9.89 -8.05 -1.14
C TRP A 101 8.38 -8.12 -0.89
N LEU A 102 7.56 -8.06 -1.94
CA LEU A 102 6.10 -8.21 -1.83
C LEU A 102 5.72 -9.59 -1.31
N LEU A 103 6.38 -10.65 -1.80
CA LEU A 103 6.14 -12.01 -1.34
C LEU A 103 6.57 -12.20 0.13
N LEU A 104 7.67 -11.58 0.56
CA LEU A 104 8.07 -11.58 1.97
C LEU A 104 7.04 -10.88 2.85
N GLY A 105 6.53 -9.72 2.42
CA GLY A 105 5.46 -9.01 3.12
C GLY A 105 4.19 -9.85 3.21
N LEU A 106 3.79 -10.47 2.10
CA LEU A 106 2.65 -11.38 2.05
C LEU A 106 2.82 -12.58 3.00
N LEU A 107 4.00 -13.21 2.98
CA LEU A 107 4.31 -14.34 3.85
C LEU A 107 4.27 -13.94 5.32
N CYS A 108 4.78 -12.76 5.67
CA CYS A 108 4.72 -12.22 7.02
C CYS A 108 3.28 -12.01 7.50
N ILE A 109 2.41 -11.47 6.63
CA ILE A 109 0.98 -11.28 6.93
C ILE A 109 0.27 -12.62 7.13
N ILE A 110 0.51 -13.60 6.25
CA ILE A 110 -0.07 -14.94 6.35
C ILE A 110 0.42 -15.66 7.62
N ALA A 111 1.69 -15.51 7.97
CA ALA A 111 2.27 -16.09 9.18
C ALA A 111 1.77 -15.41 10.47
N SER A 112 1.29 -14.17 10.38
CA SER A 112 0.86 -13.38 11.54
C SER A 112 -0.52 -12.73 11.34
N PRO A 113 -1.61 -13.51 11.25
CA PRO A 113 -2.96 -12.99 11.02
C PRO A 113 -3.43 -12.04 12.13
N SER A 114 -2.90 -12.18 13.34
CA SER A 114 -3.16 -11.25 14.45
C SER A 114 -2.68 -9.83 14.17
N LEU A 115 -1.61 -9.63 13.39
CA LEU A 115 -1.16 -8.30 13.00
C LEU A 115 -2.14 -7.68 12.01
N ALA A 116 -2.61 -8.43 11.02
CA ALA A 116 -3.60 -7.96 10.07
C ALA A 116 -4.90 -7.54 10.77
N GLN A 117 -5.37 -8.33 11.75
CA GLN A 117 -6.55 -8.00 12.54
C GLN A 117 -6.35 -6.73 13.39
N ARG A 118 -5.19 -6.59 14.06
CA ARG A 118 -4.89 -5.40 14.88
C ARG A 118 -4.80 -4.13 14.03
N ILE A 119 -4.17 -4.21 12.86
CA ILE A 119 -4.08 -3.10 11.92
C ILE A 119 -5.50 -2.70 11.49
N GLY A 120 -6.35 -3.68 11.13
CA GLY A 120 -7.75 -3.43 10.77
C GLY A 120 -8.57 -2.78 11.88
N LEU A 121 -8.43 -3.26 13.13
CA LEU A 121 -9.13 -2.71 14.29
C LEU A 121 -8.74 -1.26 14.58
N HIS A 122 -7.44 -0.94 14.55
CA HIS A 122 -6.99 0.44 14.77
C HIS A 122 -7.41 1.39 13.64
N LEU A 123 -7.50 0.89 12.40
CA LEU A 123 -8.03 1.66 11.27
C LEU A 123 -9.51 2.00 11.50
N GLU A 124 -10.33 1.02 11.87
CA GLU A 124 -11.77 1.22 12.15
C GLU A 124 -12.01 2.20 13.31
N GLU A 125 -11.17 2.13 14.36
CA GLU A 125 -11.18 3.07 15.48
C GLU A 125 -10.81 4.49 15.03
N SER A 126 -9.75 4.65 14.24
CA SER A 126 -9.27 5.95 13.75
C SER A 126 -10.19 6.60 12.71
N GLU A 127 -10.95 5.80 11.96
CA GLU A 127 -11.93 6.28 10.97
C GLU A 127 -13.29 6.63 11.59
N GLY A 128 -13.44 6.51 12.92
CA GLY A 128 -14.61 6.99 13.65
C GLY A 128 -15.88 6.15 13.46
N LEU A 129 -15.77 4.94 12.89
CA LEU A 129 -16.91 4.03 12.68
C LEU A 129 -17.56 3.57 14.00
N GLN A 130 -16.85 3.68 15.13
CA GLN A 130 -17.38 3.43 16.48
C GLN A 130 -17.89 4.69 17.22
N ALA A 131 -17.37 5.89 16.90
CA ALA A 131 -17.83 7.13 17.53
C ALA A 131 -19.28 7.47 17.10
N GLY A 132 -19.60 7.26 15.83
CA GLY A 132 -20.94 7.50 15.29
C GLY A 132 -22.00 6.51 15.81
N SER A 133 -21.63 5.31 16.25
CA SER A 133 -22.59 4.36 16.84
C SER A 133 -22.90 4.69 18.30
N THR A 134 -21.98 5.33 19.02
CA THR A 134 -22.22 5.76 20.40
C THR A 134 -23.08 7.02 20.44
N GLU A 135 -22.81 8.00 19.56
CA GLU A 135 -23.59 9.26 19.49
C GLU A 135 -25.06 9.02 19.06
N VAL A 136 -25.29 8.16 18.08
CA VAL A 136 -26.64 7.78 17.60
C VAL A 136 -27.46 7.02 18.66
N VAL A 137 -26.81 6.30 19.58
CA VAL A 137 -27.50 5.61 20.68
C VAL A 137 -27.89 6.58 21.81
N THR A 138 -27.10 7.64 22.05
CA THR A 138 -27.42 8.67 23.05
C THR A 138 -28.43 9.73 22.60
N ASP A 139 -28.54 10.00 21.29
CA ASP A 139 -29.48 11.01 20.76
C ASP A 139 -30.81 10.41 20.25
N ALA A 140 -31.08 9.13 20.54
CA ALA A 140 -32.39 8.55 20.29
C ALA A 140 -33.41 9.26 21.21
N PRO A 141 -34.39 10.01 20.66
CA PRO A 141 -35.31 10.79 21.47
C PRO A 141 -36.09 9.82 22.36
N ALA A 142 -36.02 10.07 23.68
CA ALA A 142 -36.84 9.36 24.65
C ALA A 142 -38.30 9.44 24.20
N ILE A 143 -38.83 8.33 23.69
CA ILE A 143 -40.22 8.23 23.26
C ILE A 143 -41.06 8.51 24.52
N ARG A 144 -41.66 9.71 24.58
CA ARG A 144 -42.64 10.05 25.62
C ARG A 144 -43.73 9.00 25.59
N GLN A 145 -43.83 8.20 26.65
CA GLN A 145 -44.99 7.38 26.90
C GLN A 145 -46.16 8.32 27.22
N PRO A 146 -47.28 8.24 26.50
CA PRO A 146 -48.47 9.00 26.84
C PRO A 146 -49.13 8.37 28.08
N ASP A 147 -49.27 9.21 29.09
CA ASP A 147 -50.06 9.05 30.32
C ASP A 147 -51.58 9.09 30.07
#